data_AF-A0A9D6NW08-F1
#
_entry.id   AF-A0A9D6NW08-F1
#
_cell.length_a   1.000
_cell.length_b   1.000
_cell.length_c   1.000
_cell.angle_alpha   90.00
_cell.angle_beta   90.00
_cell.angle_gamma   90.00
#
_symmetry.space_group_name_H-M   'P 1'
#
loop_
_entity.id
_entity.type
_entity.pdbx_description
1 polymer ?
#
loop_
_entity_poly.entity_id
_entity_poly.type
_entity_poly.pdbx_seq_one_letter_code
_entity_poly.pdbx_strand_id
1 'polypeptide(L)'
;YGLRSLAPSDPQYRGRYQSDPLSRDGAYHQGTAWPWLMGPFIAAYIKVHRRTKTSRQQAAQWLEPFRTHLHDAGLGQISEIFDGDAPHQPRGCIAQAWSISELLRAYVEDILDLRPGAGTVQALKSAKQHTKSE
;
A
#
# COMPACT_ATOMS: atom_id res chain seq x y z
N TYR A 1 -2.35 2.53 -7.52
CA TYR A 1 -2.17 2.98 -6.13
C TYR A 1 -3.16 2.29 -5.19
N GLY A 2 -3.07 0.97 -5.02
CA GLY A 2 -3.99 0.20 -4.15
C GLY A 2 -4.78 -0.88 -4.89
N LEU A 3 -5.62 -1.60 -4.16
CA LEU A 3 -6.50 -2.62 -4.73
C LEU A 3 -7.86 -2.02 -5.10
N ARG A 4 -8.33 -2.31 -6.31
CA ARG A 4 -9.69 -1.96 -6.73
C ARG A 4 -10.71 -2.71 -5.87
N SER A 5 -11.73 -2.00 -5.43
CA SER A 5 -12.84 -2.55 -4.65
C SER A 5 -13.73 -3.51 -5.46
N LEU A 6 -13.75 -3.37 -6.79
CA LEU A 6 -14.47 -4.25 -7.71
C LEU A 6 -13.64 -4.53 -8.96
N ALA A 7 -13.82 -5.72 -9.55
CA ALA A 7 -13.13 -6.12 -10.77
C ALA A 7 -13.59 -5.27 -11.97
N PRO A 8 -12.70 -4.81 -12.86
CA PRO A 8 -13.07 -4.04 -14.05
C PRO A 8 -13.99 -4.78 -15.04
N SER A 9 -14.02 -6.11 -14.97
CA SER A 9 -14.90 -6.95 -15.79
C SER A 9 -16.34 -7.01 -15.28
N ASP A 10 -16.60 -6.52 -14.07
CA ASP A 10 -17.93 -6.52 -13.49
C ASP A 10 -18.77 -5.38 -14.11
N PRO A 11 -20.03 -5.63 -14.52
CA PRO A 11 -20.88 -4.60 -15.11
C PRO A 11 -21.20 -3.44 -14.16
N GLN A 12 -21.03 -3.60 -12.85
CA GLN A 12 -21.22 -2.55 -11.86
C GLN A 12 -19.93 -1.74 -11.60
N TYR A 13 -18.83 -2.04 -12.30
CA TYR A 13 -17.57 -1.33 -12.14
C TYR A 13 -17.68 0.16 -12.48
N ARG A 14 -17.20 0.99 -11.54
CA ARG A 14 -17.09 2.43 -11.59
C ARG A 14 -15.67 2.83 -11.20
N GLY A 15 -14.80 2.94 -12.19
CA GLY A 15 -13.37 3.21 -11.99
C GLY A 15 -13.01 4.67 -11.70
N ARG A 16 -13.98 5.60 -11.66
CA ARG A 16 -13.72 7.02 -11.40
C ARG A 16 -14.59 7.56 -10.27
N TYR A 17 -13.96 8.10 -9.24
CA TYR A 17 -14.61 8.77 -8.12
C TYR A 17 -14.63 10.27 -8.37
N GLN A 18 -15.61 10.74 -9.15
CA GLN A 18 -15.71 12.14 -9.57
C GLN A 18 -17.17 12.56 -9.80
N SER A 19 -17.37 13.79 -10.25
CA SER A 19 -18.67 14.43 -10.52
C SER A 19 -19.49 14.74 -9.26
N ASP A 20 -20.77 14.39 -9.23
CA ASP A 20 -21.70 14.74 -8.17
C ASP A 20 -21.64 13.74 -6.98
N PRO A 21 -22.24 14.06 -5.82
CA PRO A 21 -22.26 13.16 -4.66
C PRO A 21 -22.79 11.76 -4.96
N LEU A 22 -23.88 11.61 -5.73
CA LEU A 22 -24.48 10.31 -6.01
C LEU A 22 -23.53 9.43 -6.84
N SER A 23 -22.87 10.03 -7.83
CA SER A 23 -21.86 9.33 -8.64
C SER A 23 -20.66 8.88 -7.82
N ARG A 24 -20.19 9.74 -6.89
CA ARG A 24 -19.08 9.44 -5.98
C ARG A 24 -19.43 8.32 -5.00
N ASP A 25 -20.57 8.43 -4.32
CA ASP A 25 -21.04 7.42 -3.37
C ASP A 25 -21.17 6.05 -4.05
N GLY A 26 -21.70 6.05 -5.27
CA GLY A 26 -21.85 4.84 -6.06
C GLY A 26 -20.53 4.24 -6.54
N ALA A 27 -19.43 5.01 -6.63
CA ALA A 27 -18.11 4.51 -7.05
C ALA A 27 -17.20 4.13 -5.86
N TYR A 28 -17.48 4.64 -4.66
CA TYR A 28 -16.60 4.58 -3.47
C TYR A 28 -16.12 3.16 -3.12
N HIS A 29 -16.98 2.16 -3.32
CA HIS A 29 -16.67 0.73 -3.17
C HIS A 29 -16.99 -0.11 -4.41
N GLN A 30 -17.13 0.52 -5.59
CA GLN A 30 -17.49 -0.19 -6.83
C GLN A 30 -16.42 -0.05 -7.91
N GLY A 31 -15.16 0.11 -7.56
CA GLY A 31 -14.06 0.17 -8.54
C GLY A 31 -12.93 1.10 -8.15
N THR A 32 -13.20 2.05 -7.26
CA THR A 32 -12.22 2.88 -6.57
C THR A 32 -11.14 2.01 -5.91
N ALA A 33 -9.89 2.42 -6.04
CA ALA A 33 -8.74 1.73 -5.48
C ALA A 33 -8.40 2.24 -4.07
N TRP A 34 -8.18 1.31 -3.15
CA TRP A 34 -7.93 1.58 -1.75
C TRP A 34 -6.48 1.20 -1.38
N PRO A 35 -5.63 2.15 -0.95
CA PRO A 35 -4.25 1.88 -0.56
C PRO A 35 -4.10 1.01 0.67
N TRP A 36 -4.92 1.21 1.71
CA TRP A 36 -4.79 0.45 2.96
C TRP A 36 -4.95 -1.06 2.75
N LEU A 37 -5.75 -1.49 1.77
CA LEU A 37 -5.94 -2.91 1.40
C LEU A 37 -4.65 -3.58 0.93
N MET A 38 -3.64 -2.81 0.49
CA MET A 38 -2.32 -3.36 0.15
C MET A 38 -1.65 -4.02 1.35
N GLY A 39 -1.87 -3.53 2.57
CA GLY A 39 -1.28 -4.07 3.78
C GLY A 39 -1.65 -5.54 4.04
N PRO A 40 -2.94 -5.88 4.23
CA PRO A 40 -3.36 -7.27 4.40
C PRO A 40 -3.10 -8.12 3.15
N PHE A 41 -3.20 -7.54 1.95
CA PHE A 41 -2.89 -8.25 0.70
C PHE A 41 -1.43 -8.72 0.65
N ILE A 42 -0.47 -7.83 0.95
CA ILE A 42 0.95 -8.15 0.95
C ILE A 42 1.26 -9.20 2.02
N ALA A 43 0.72 -9.06 3.23
CA ALA A 43 0.89 -10.03 4.30
C ALA A 43 0.40 -11.43 3.89
N ALA A 44 -0.79 -11.51 3.29
CA ALA A 44 -1.36 -12.76 2.79
C ALA A 44 -0.53 -13.35 1.65
N TYR A 45 -0.15 -12.53 0.67
CA TYR A 45 0.67 -12.94 -0.47
C TYR A 45 2.00 -13.54 -0.01
N ILE A 46 2.75 -12.83 0.83
CA ILE A 46 4.04 -13.28 1.36
C ILE A 46 3.88 -14.57 2.18
N LYS A 47 2.82 -14.71 2.97
CA LYS A 47 2.53 -15.93 3.74
C LYS A 47 2.29 -17.14 2.86
N VAL A 48 1.42 -17.04 1.84
CA VAL A 48 1.14 -18.14 0.90
C VAL A 48 2.38 -18.50 0.07
N HIS A 49 3.21 -17.52 -0.26
CA HIS A 49 4.45 -17.71 -1.03
C HIS A 49 5.67 -18.00 -0.14
N ARG A 50 5.44 -18.54 1.05
CA ARG A 50 6.47 -19.07 1.98
C ARG A 50 7.55 -18.08 2.37
N ARG A 51 7.25 -16.78 2.34
CA ARG A 51 8.17 -15.69 2.74
C ARG A 51 9.52 -15.72 2.01
N THR A 52 9.55 -16.15 0.76
CA THR A 52 10.79 -16.21 -0.03
C THR A 52 11.32 -14.80 -0.36
N LYS A 53 12.61 -14.70 -0.71
CA LYS A 53 13.18 -13.44 -1.23
C LYS A 53 12.39 -12.93 -2.44
N THR A 54 12.01 -13.81 -3.35
CA THR A 54 11.21 -13.49 -4.54
C THR A 54 9.83 -12.94 -4.18
N SER A 55 9.11 -13.54 -3.23
CA SER A 55 7.80 -13.01 -2.82
C SER A 55 7.91 -11.63 -2.19
N ARG A 56 8.95 -11.37 -1.38
CA ARG A 56 9.19 -10.05 -0.78
C ARG A 56 9.58 -9.01 -1.83
N GLN A 57 10.40 -9.37 -2.81
CA GLN A 57 10.74 -8.50 -3.94
C GLN A 57 9.51 -8.12 -4.78
N GLN A 58 8.64 -9.09 -5.08
CA GLN A 58 7.39 -8.81 -5.79
C GLN A 58 6.49 -7.85 -5.01
N ALA A 59 6.36 -8.05 -3.69
CA ALA A 59 5.58 -7.16 -2.84
C ALA A 59 6.16 -5.73 -2.81
N ALA A 60 7.49 -5.59 -2.76
CA ALA A 60 8.14 -4.29 -2.84
C ALA A 60 7.84 -3.55 -4.15
N GLN A 61 7.81 -4.26 -5.29
CA GLN A 61 7.47 -3.68 -6.58
C GLN A 61 6.05 -3.12 -6.63
N TRP A 62 5.08 -3.78 -5.99
CA TRP A 62 3.71 -3.27 -5.92
C TRP A 62 3.58 -1.98 -5.10
N LEU A 63 4.51 -1.73 -4.18
CA LEU A 63 4.54 -0.50 -3.39
C LEU A 63 5.26 0.66 -4.07
N GLU A 64 6.02 0.39 -5.14
CA GLU A 64 6.84 1.41 -5.81
C GLU A 64 6.05 2.64 -6.27
N PRO A 65 4.82 2.54 -6.83
CA PRO A 65 4.04 3.71 -7.22
C PRO A 65 3.81 4.69 -6.05
N PHE A 66 3.65 4.19 -4.82
CA PHE A 66 3.41 5.05 -3.66
C PHE A 66 4.62 5.90 -3.30
N ARG A 67 5.85 5.53 -3.71
CA ARG A 67 7.01 6.41 -3.53
C ARG A 67 6.86 7.72 -4.29
N THR A 68 6.35 7.65 -5.52
CA THR A 68 6.03 8.84 -6.30
C THR A 68 4.89 9.63 -5.64
N HIS A 69 3.87 8.94 -5.13
CA HIS A 69 2.73 9.59 -4.46
C HIS A 69 3.12 10.36 -3.20
N LEU A 70 4.17 9.96 -2.47
CA LEU A 70 4.64 10.71 -1.29
C LEU A 70 5.09 12.15 -1.63
N HIS A 71 5.29 12.47 -2.90
CA HIS A 71 5.64 13.78 -3.40
C HIS A 71 4.47 14.52 -4.09
N ASP A 72 3.27 13.94 -4.10
CA ASP A 72 2.08 14.47 -4.77
C ASP A 72 0.85 14.49 -3.83
N ALA A 73 -0.14 15.36 -4.10
CA ALA A 73 -1.36 15.63 -3.33
C ALA A 73 -1.19 16.10 -1.87
N GLY A 74 -0.40 15.39 -1.06
CA GLY A 74 -0.03 15.72 0.31
C GLY A 74 1.36 15.17 0.63
N LEU A 75 2.30 16.08 0.89
CA LEU A 75 3.70 15.71 1.10
C LEU A 75 3.87 14.74 2.28
N GLY A 76 4.51 13.61 2.01
CA GLY A 76 4.75 12.54 2.99
C GLY A 76 3.49 11.80 3.43
N GLN A 77 2.35 11.99 2.74
CA GLN A 77 1.08 11.37 3.07
C GLN A 77 0.60 10.44 1.94
N ILE A 78 -0.32 9.55 2.30
CA ILE A 78 -1.00 8.68 1.34
C ILE A 78 -2.48 9.00 1.37
N SER A 79 -3.06 9.23 0.20
CA SER A 79 -4.48 9.56 0.06
C SER A 79 -5.38 8.38 0.44
N GLU A 80 -6.63 8.70 0.74
CA GLU A 80 -7.63 7.73 1.16
C GLU A 80 -7.94 6.72 0.06
N ILE A 81 -8.15 7.22 -1.16
CA ILE A 81 -8.58 6.45 -2.32
C ILE A 81 -7.95 7.01 -3.58
N PHE A 82 -7.94 6.19 -4.63
CA PHE A 82 -7.50 6.55 -5.97
C PHE A 82 -8.53 6.10 -6.99
N ASP A 83 -8.61 6.81 -8.12
CA ASP A 83 -9.39 6.33 -9.26
C ASP A 83 -8.87 4.92 -9.66
N GLY A 84 -9.81 4.00 -9.85
CA GLY A 84 -9.52 2.63 -10.28
C GLY A 84 -8.98 2.55 -11.71
N ASP A 85 -9.35 3.52 -12.55
CA ASP A 85 -8.87 3.67 -13.93
C ASP A 85 -7.73 4.69 -14.04
N ALA A 86 -6.94 4.56 -15.11
CA ALA A 86 -5.91 5.56 -15.44
C ALA A 86 -6.55 6.96 -15.61
N PRO A 87 -5.88 8.04 -15.15
CA PRO A 87 -4.50 8.08 -14.66
C PRO A 87 -4.35 7.81 -13.14
N HIS A 88 -5.35 7.22 -12.49
CA HIS A 88 -5.34 6.91 -11.05
C HIS A 88 -5.15 8.15 -10.17
N GLN A 89 -5.98 9.18 -10.36
CA GLN A 89 -5.86 10.39 -9.55
C GLN A 89 -6.12 10.07 -8.06
N PRO A 90 -5.39 10.72 -7.14
CA PRO A 90 -5.72 10.67 -5.72
C PRO A 90 -7.05 11.38 -5.45
N ARG A 91 -7.86 10.80 -4.56
CA ARG A 91 -9.21 11.24 -4.22
C ARG A 91 -9.42 11.16 -2.70
N GLY A 92 -10.56 11.69 -2.24
CA GLY A 92 -10.96 11.62 -0.83
C GLY A 92 -10.04 12.42 0.08
N CYS A 93 -9.87 11.95 1.31
CA CYS A 93 -8.95 12.56 2.27
C CYS A 93 -7.50 12.50 1.76
N ILE A 94 -6.82 13.65 1.76
CA ILE A 94 -5.43 13.79 1.29
C ILE A 94 -4.46 12.96 2.14
N ALA A 95 -4.68 12.95 3.46
CA ALA A 95 -3.80 12.33 4.45
C ALA A 95 -4.59 11.36 5.30
N GLN A 96 -4.52 10.07 4.96
CA GLN A 96 -5.40 9.08 5.56
C GLN A 96 -4.63 8.03 6.38
N ALA A 97 -4.98 7.93 7.66
CA ALA A 97 -4.20 7.21 8.66
C ALA A 97 -4.03 5.72 8.31
N TRP A 98 -5.11 5.02 7.95
CA TRP A 98 -5.02 3.60 7.59
C TRP A 98 -4.13 3.34 6.37
N SER A 99 -4.03 4.30 5.45
CA SER A 99 -3.36 4.12 4.17
C SER A 99 -1.86 4.14 4.40
N ILE A 100 -1.38 5.19 5.08
CA ILE A 100 0.04 5.28 5.41
C ILE A 100 0.47 4.21 6.41
N SER A 101 -0.35 3.91 7.42
CA SER A 101 -0.02 2.90 8.44
C SER A 101 0.06 1.50 7.86
N GLU A 102 -0.88 1.06 7.02
CA GLU A 102 -0.84 -0.29 6.45
C GLU A 102 0.30 -0.47 5.44
N LEU A 103 0.60 0.55 4.64
CA LEU A 103 1.75 0.51 3.73
C LEU A 103 3.08 0.43 4.51
N LEU A 104 3.23 1.24 5.57
CA LEU A 104 4.43 1.21 6.41
C LEU A 104 4.57 -0.12 7.14
N ARG A 105 3.48 -0.63 7.72
CA ARG A 105 3.45 -1.93 8.42
C ARG A 105 3.86 -3.06 7.48
N ALA A 106 3.25 -3.18 6.31
CA ALA A 106 3.58 -4.23 5.35
C ALA A 106 5.02 -4.11 4.82
N TYR A 107 5.52 -2.88 4.64
CA TYR A 107 6.92 -2.68 4.24
C TYR A 107 7.89 -3.17 5.31
N VAL A 108 7.69 -2.78 6.57
CA VAL A 108 8.60 -3.12 7.67
C VAL A 108 8.48 -4.60 8.05
N GLU A 109 7.26 -5.06 8.31
CA GLU A 109 7.03 -6.39 8.90
C GLU A 109 7.08 -7.52 7.87
N ASP A 110 6.63 -7.28 6.64
CA ASP A 110 6.49 -8.34 5.64
C ASP A 110 7.59 -8.28 4.58
N ILE A 111 7.89 -7.09 4.04
CA ILE A 111 8.92 -6.94 2.98
C ILE A 111 10.33 -6.96 3.57
N LEU A 112 10.60 -6.18 4.61
CA LEU A 112 11.90 -6.22 5.31
C LEU A 112 12.00 -7.38 6.29
N ASP A 113 10.88 -8.04 6.62
CA ASP A 113 10.77 -9.13 7.60
C ASP A 113 11.24 -8.72 9.02
N LEU A 114 11.05 -7.45 9.39
CA LEU A 114 11.37 -6.90 10.71
C LEU A 114 10.18 -6.99 11.64
N ARG A 115 9.75 -8.21 11.97
CA ARG A 115 8.54 -8.44 12.78
C ARG A 115 8.79 -8.24 14.27
N PRO A 116 7.85 -7.65 15.03
CA PRO A 116 7.92 -7.65 16.49
C PRO A 116 8.08 -9.08 17.03
N GLY A 117 9.05 -9.30 17.91
CA GLY A 117 9.33 -10.60 18.54
C GLY A 117 10.21 -11.58 17.75
N ALA A 118 10.46 -11.33 16.46
CA ALA A 118 11.38 -12.15 15.66
C ALA A 118 12.81 -11.58 15.71
N GLY A 119 13.47 -11.62 16.88
CA GLY A 119 14.91 -11.30 17.02
C GLY A 119 15.35 -9.88 16.58
N THR A 120 14.42 -8.95 16.36
CA THR A 120 14.64 -7.62 15.74
C THR A 120 15.62 -6.74 16.52
N VAL A 121 15.70 -6.93 17.84
CA VAL A 121 16.68 -6.25 18.69
C VAL A 121 18.11 -6.73 18.42
N GLN A 122 18.29 -7.98 18.01
CA GLN A 122 19.60 -8.55 17.70
C GLN A 122 20.11 -8.08 16.33
N ALA A 123 19.25 -8.10 15.31
CA ALA A 123 19.58 -7.66 13.95
C ALA A 123 19.95 -6.17 13.87
N LEU A 124 19.22 -5.30 14.59
CA LEU A 124 19.51 -3.86 14.66
C LEU A 124 20.81 -3.55 15.44
N LYS A 125 21.20 -4.41 16.39
CA LYS A 125 22.48 -4.28 17.12
C LYS A 125 23.67 -4.70 16.24
N SER A 126 23.53 -5.77 15.45
CA SER A 126 24.58 -6.23 14.53
C SER A 126 24.88 -5.23 13.41
N ALA A 127 23.85 -4.57 12.86
CA ALA A 127 24.04 -3.54 11.83
C ALA A 127 24.78 -2.28 12.34
N LYS A 128 24.61 -1.93 13.63
CA LYS A 128 25.32 -0.81 14.28
C LYS A 128 26.76 -1.13 14.70
N GLN A 129 27.13 -2.41 14.78
CA GLN A 129 28.50 -2.81 15.11
C GLN A 129 29.42 -2.79 13.88
N HIS A 130 28.90 -3.09 12.69
CA HIS A 130 29.69 -2.99 11.43
C HIS A 130 29.95 -1.55 10.97
N THR A 131 29.17 -0.57 11.42
CA THR A 131 29.36 0.85 11.08
C THR A 131 30.31 1.60 12.01
N LYS A 132 30.89 0.94 13.02
CA LYS A 132 31.87 1.55 13.96
C LYS A 132 33.30 1.02 13.77
N SER A 133 33.52 0.21 12.74
CA SER A 133 34.82 -0.43 12.43
C SER A 133 35.45 0.10 11.13
N GLU A 134 35.00 1.25 10.63
CA GLU A 134 35.65 2.03 9.57
C GLU A 134 36.07 3.41 10.10
#